data_AF-A0A699XDP6-F1
#
_entry.id   AF-A0A699XDP6-F1
#
_cell.length_a   1.000
_cell.length_b   1.000
_cell.length_c   1.000
_cell.angle_alpha   90.00
_cell.angle_beta   90.00
_cell.angle_gamma   90.00
#
_symmetry.space_group_name_H-M   'P 1'
#
loop_
_entity.id
_entity.type
_entity.pdbx_description
1 polymer ?
#
loop_
_entity_poly.entity_id
_entity_poly.type
_entity_poly.pdbx_seq_one_letter_code
_entity_poly.pdbx_strand_id
1 'polypeptide(L)'
;EYGMIRTFYDEMYDVDGTVRPHYREFARWLGEAPPELLAQRRREADLLFHRAGITFTLYGDEQGTERLIPFDTIPRSIPASEWRVVERGCIQ
;
A
#
# COMPACT_ATOMS: atom_id res chain seq x y z
N GLU A 1 29.50 -4.83 -4.33
CA GLU A 1 28.12 -4.74 -3.82
C GLU A 1 27.87 -3.32 -3.36
N TYR A 2 27.05 -2.56 -4.08
CA TYR A 2 26.70 -1.20 -3.68
C TYR A 2 25.47 -1.32 -2.78
N GLY A 3 25.67 -1.21 -1.47
CA GLY A 3 24.56 -1.10 -0.53
C GLY A 3 23.73 0.12 -0.93
N MET A 4 22.50 -0.10 -1.37
CA MET A 4 21.59 1.00 -1.67
C MET A 4 21.31 1.74 -0.35
N ILE A 5 22.06 2.81 -0.09
CA ILE A 5 21.69 3.78 0.93
C ILE A 5 20.33 4.31 0.49
N ARG A 6 19.26 3.89 1.17
CA ARG A 6 17.91 4.39 0.89
C ARG A 6 17.89 5.86 1.32
N THR A 7 17.78 6.76 0.35
CA THR A 7 17.76 8.22 0.55
C THR A 7 16.43 8.76 1.05
N PHE A 8 15.45 7.89 1.29
CA PHE A 8 14.11 8.22 1.77
C PHE A 8 13.66 7.20 2.82
N TYR A 9 12.74 7.62 3.70
CA TYR A 9 12.15 6.75 4.70
C TYR A 9 11.28 5.68 4.01
N ASP A 10 11.55 4.41 4.31
CA ASP A 10 10.74 3.29 3.88
C ASP A 10 10.01 2.68 5.07
N GLU A 11 8.73 2.36 4.87
CA GLU A 11 7.86 1.83 5.93
C GLU A 11 8.26 0.41 6.34
N MET A 12 8.73 -0.40 5.39
CA MET A 12 9.03 -1.80 5.61
C MET A 12 10.50 -2.01 5.99
N TYR A 13 11.41 -1.24 5.42
CA TYR A 13 12.86 -1.38 5.57
C TYR A 13 13.48 -0.17 6.27
N ASP A 14 14.43 -0.44 7.16
CA ASP A 14 15.25 0.59 7.77
C ASP A 14 16.39 1.05 6.85
N VAL A 15 17.14 2.07 7.28
CA VAL A 15 18.28 2.63 6.53
C VAL A 15 19.34 1.59 6.17
N ASP A 16 19.52 0.58 7.03
CA ASP A 16 20.45 -0.53 6.81
C ASP A 16 19.84 -1.68 5.99
N GLY A 17 18.63 -1.51 5.46
CA GLY A 17 17.91 -2.54 4.70
C GLY A 17 17.28 -3.64 5.56
N THR A 18 17.27 -3.49 6.89
CA THR A 18 16.63 -4.45 7.80
C THR A 18 15.12 -4.23 7.87
N VAL A 19 14.32 -5.30 7.89
CA VAL A 19 12.86 -5.18 8.01
C VAL A 19 12.46 -4.65 9.39
N ARG A 20 11.63 -3.60 9.41
CA ARG A 20 11.11 -2.98 10.64
C ARG A 20 10.27 -3.99 11.44
N PRO A 21 10.30 -3.97 12.79
CA PRO A 21 9.62 -4.97 13.61
C PRO A 21 8.15 -5.22 13.28
N HIS A 22 7.39 -4.15 13.04
CA HIS A 22 5.95 -4.23 12.73
C HIS A 22 5.63 -4.77 11.33
N TYR A 23 6.65 -4.90 10.46
CA TYR A 23 6.54 -5.50 9.14
C TYR A 23 7.09 -6.92 9.05
N ARG A 24 7.77 -7.45 10.08
CA ARG A 24 8.50 -8.75 9.98
C ARG A 24 7.62 -9.91 9.54
N GLU A 25 6.47 -10.09 10.18
CA GLU A 25 5.55 -11.18 9.82
C GLU A 25 4.98 -11.00 8.40
N PHE A 26 4.67 -9.76 8.02
CA PHE A 26 4.21 -9.46 6.67
C PHE A 26 5.31 -9.73 5.62
N ALA A 27 6.55 -9.34 5.90
CA ALA A 27 7.70 -9.58 5.04
C ALA A 27 7.96 -11.08 4.83
N ARG A 28 7.87 -11.86 5.92
CA ARG A 28 8.02 -13.31 5.89
C ARG A 28 6.91 -13.94 5.03
N TRP A 29 5.66 -13.59 5.30
CA TRP A 29 4.53 -14.07 4.49
C TRP A 29 4.67 -13.68 3.02
N LEU A 30 5.06 -12.43 2.74
CA LEU A 30 5.21 -11.93 1.37
C LEU A 30 6.33 -12.67 0.62
N GLY A 31 7.42 -13.03 1.30
CA GLY A 31 8.51 -13.82 0.71
C GLY A 31 8.15 -15.30 0.48
N GLU A 32 7.20 -15.84 1.25
CA GLU A 32 6.70 -17.22 1.10
C GLU A 32 5.52 -17.32 0.12
N ALA A 33 4.83 -16.20 -0.15
CA ALA A 33 3.64 -16.17 -0.99
C ALA A 33 3.96 -16.43 -2.48
N PRO A 34 3.22 -17.32 -3.15
CA PRO A 34 3.35 -17.50 -4.60
C PRO A 34 3.04 -16.20 -5.35
N PRO A 35 3.80 -15.82 -6.39
CA PRO A 35 3.53 -14.62 -7.18
C PRO A 35 2.09 -14.57 -7.74
N GLU A 36 1.53 -15.72 -8.06
CA GLU A 36 0.17 -15.87 -8.59
C GLU A 36 -0.89 -15.45 -7.57
N LEU A 37 -0.61 -15.60 -6.28
CA LEU A 37 -1.50 -15.18 -5.20
C LEU A 37 -1.68 -13.67 -5.20
N LEU A 38 -0.59 -12.90 -5.32
CA LEU A 38 -0.67 -11.43 -5.37
C LEU A 38 -1.40 -10.96 -6.64
N ALA A 39 -1.12 -11.60 -7.77
CA ALA A 39 -1.83 -11.31 -9.02
C ALA A 39 -3.33 -11.62 -8.91
N GLN A 40 -3.70 -12.70 -8.22
CA GLN A 40 -5.09 -13.03 -7.93
C GLN A 40 -5.74 -11.98 -7.02
N ARG A 41 -5.10 -11.61 -5.90
CA ARG A 41 -5.63 -10.56 -5.00
C ARG A 41 -5.81 -9.23 -5.71
N ARG A 42 -4.92 -8.89 -6.65
CA ARG A 42 -5.07 -7.68 -7.46
C ARG A 42 -6.32 -7.74 -8.34
N ARG A 43 -6.54 -8.85 -9.06
CA ARG A 43 -7.76 -9.03 -9.88
C ARG A 43 -9.03 -9.01 -9.04
N GLU A 44 -9.01 -9.64 -7.86
CA GLU A 44 -10.13 -9.63 -6.93
C GLU A 44 -10.45 -8.20 -6.45
N ALA A 45 -9.42 -7.42 -6.11
CA ALA A 45 -9.59 -6.02 -5.74
C ALA A 45 -10.15 -5.19 -6.91
N ASP A 46 -9.60 -5.32 -8.12
CA ASP A 46 -10.08 -4.58 -9.29
C ASP A 46 -11.58 -4.88 -9.56
N LEU A 47 -12.00 -6.15 -9.43
CA LEU A 47 -13.41 -6.54 -9.56
C LEU A 47 -14.29 -5.97 -8.44
N LEU A 48 -13.81 -5.94 -7.20
CA LEU A 48 -14.53 -5.36 -6.06
C LEU A 48 -14.75 -3.85 -6.25
N PHE A 49 -13.71 -3.13 -6.67
CA PHE A 49 -13.80 -1.69 -6.95
C PHE A 49 -14.78 -1.40 -8.09
N HIS A 50 -14.74 -2.21 -9.15
CA HIS A 50 -15.66 -2.07 -10.27
C HIS A 50 -17.12 -2.37 -9.89
N ARG A 51 -17.36 -3.35 -9.02
CA ARG A 51 -18.72 -3.67 -8.52
C ARG A 51 -19.26 -2.65 -7.52
N ALA A 52 -18.39 -2.08 -6.70
CA ALA A 52 -18.76 -1.07 -5.72
C ALA A 52 -18.98 0.32 -6.33
N GLY A 53 -18.67 0.50 -7.62
CA GLY A 53 -18.77 1.80 -8.28
C GLY A 53 -17.75 2.81 -7.75
N ILE A 54 -16.61 2.33 -7.24
CA ILE A 54 -15.55 3.20 -6.71
C ILE A 54 -14.75 3.72 -7.90
N THR A 55 -15.25 4.79 -8.50
CA THR A 55 -14.64 5.47 -9.65
C THR A 55 -14.23 6.90 -9.28
N PHE A 56 -13.34 7.48 -10.08
CA PHE A 56 -13.05 8.91 -10.02
C PHE A 56 -13.20 9.54 -11.41
N THR A 57 -13.67 10.79 -11.44
CA THR A 57 -13.81 11.56 -12.67
C THR A 57 -12.50 12.30 -12.96
N LEU A 58 -11.96 12.08 -14.15
CA LEU A 58 -10.86 12.90 -14.65
C LEU A 58 -11.42 14.21 -15.19
N TYR A 59 -11.12 15.32 -14.52
CA TYR A 59 -11.37 16.65 -15.06
C TYR A 59 -10.35 16.94 -16.16
N GLY A 60 -10.81 17.09 -17.41
CA GLY A 60 -9.96 17.46 -18.56
C GLY A 60 -10.19 16.63 -19.83
N ASP A 61 -10.93 15.53 -19.74
CA ASP A 61 -11.38 14.77 -20.91
C ASP A 61 -12.83 15.21 -21.22
N GLU A 62 -13.12 15.71 -22.42
CA GLU A 62 -14.42 16.26 -22.82
C GLU A 62 -15.60 15.26 -22.70
N GLN A 63 -15.31 14.00 -22.32
CA GLN A 63 -16.26 12.90 -22.21
C GLN A 63 -16.52 12.40 -20.78
N GLY A 64 -15.97 13.03 -19.74
CA GLY A 64 -16.27 12.62 -18.35
C GLY A 64 -15.95 11.14 -18.08
N THR A 65 -14.84 10.65 -18.64
CA THR A 65 -14.49 9.24 -18.58
C THR A 65 -14.17 8.83 -17.14
N GLU A 66 -15.04 8.00 -16.56
CA GLU A 66 -14.80 7.39 -15.25
C GLU A 66 -13.65 6.37 -15.33
N ARG A 67 -12.75 6.42 -14.34
CA ARG A 67 -11.67 5.44 -14.17
C ARG A 67 -11.76 4.81 -12.79
N LEU A 68 -11.36 3.54 -12.68
CA LEU A 68 -11.21 2.87 -11.39
C LEU A 68 -10.04 3.48 -10.62
N ILE A 69 -10.23 3.71 -9.33
CA ILE A 69 -9.15 4.12 -8.44
C ILE A 69 -8.12 2.97 -8.38
N PRO A 70 -6.82 3.23 -8.63
CA PRO A 70 -5.79 2.20 -8.51
C PRO A 70 -5.68 1.76 -7.04
N PHE A 71 -5.71 0.44 -6.80
CA PHE A 71 -5.67 -0.14 -5.46
C PHE A 71 -4.39 -0.95 -5.21
N ASP A 72 -3.61 -0.59 -4.20
CA ASP A 72 -2.45 -1.41 -3.79
C ASP A 72 -2.89 -2.55 -2.85
N THR A 73 -2.45 -3.77 -3.17
CA THR A 73 -2.70 -4.96 -2.34
C THR A 73 -1.75 -5.05 -1.14
N ILE A 74 -0.65 -4.30 -1.14
CA ILE A 74 0.32 -4.26 -0.05
C ILE A 74 -0.10 -3.20 0.97
N PRO A 75 -0.42 -3.57 2.21
CA PRO A 75 -0.89 -2.64 3.21
C PRO A 75 0.25 -1.73 3.71
N ARG A 76 -0.10 -0.48 4.02
CA ARG A 76 0.72 0.39 4.85
C ARG A 76 0.38 0.16 6.32
N SER A 77 1.16 -0.69 7.00
CA SER A 77 1.00 -1.00 8.41
C SER A 77 1.46 0.18 9.26
N ILE A 78 0.61 0.66 10.17
CA ILE A 78 0.93 1.75 11.08
C ILE A 78 0.83 1.21 12.52
N PRO A 79 1.92 1.23 13.31
CA PRO A 79 1.87 0.82 14.71
C PRO A 79 0.86 1.65 15.51
N ALA A 80 0.16 1.01 16.45
CA ALA A 80 -0.85 1.68 17.27
C ALA A 80 -0.29 2.88 18.05
N SER A 81 0.97 2.85 18.47
CA SER A 81 1.64 3.98 19.11
C SER A 81 1.77 5.19 18.19
N GLU A 82 2.10 4.97 16.92
CA GLU A 82 2.24 6.02 15.90
C GLU A 82 0.87 6.57 15.49
N TRP A 83 -0.10 5.69 15.27
CA TRP A 83 -1.46 6.09 14.93
C TRP A 83 -2.08 7.01 15.99
N ARG A 84 -1.87 6.72 17.29
CA ARG A 84 -2.34 7.60 18.38
C ARG A 84 -1.78 9.02 18.28
N VAL A 85 -0.58 9.20 17.74
CA VAL A 85 0.00 10.55 17.55
C VAL A 85 -0.71 11.26 16.40
N VAL A 86 -0.87 10.57 15.26
CA VAL A 86 -1.56 11.11 14.06
C VAL A 86 -3.00 11.48 14.40
N GLU A 87 -3.73 10.57 15.03
CA GLU A 87 -5.13 10.74 15.44
C GLU A 87 -5.31 11.99 16.32
N ARG A 88 -4.47 12.17 17.34
CA ARG A 88 -4.52 13.38 18.18
C ARG A 88 -4.25 14.65 17.38
N GLY A 89 -3.33 14.61 16.43
CA GLY A 89 -3.03 15.74 15.57
C GLY A 89 -4.18 16.11 14.61
N CYS A 90 -4.96 15.13 14.16
CA CYS A 90 -6.11 15.37 13.27
C CYS A 90 -7.36 15.90 14.00
N ILE A 91 -7.47 15.72 15.31
CA ILE A 91 -8.63 16.16 16.12
C ILE A 91 -8.51 17.62 16.58
N GLN A 92 -7.29 18.15 16.68
CA GLN A 92 -6.99 19.51 17.14
C GLN A 92 -7.58 20.58 16.21
#